data_AF-A0AAV4EKV9-F1
#
_entry.id   AF-A0AAV4EKV9-F1
#
_cell.length_a   1.000
_cell.length_b   1.000
_cell.length_c   1.000
_cell.angle_alpha   90.00
_cell.angle_beta   90.00
_cell.angle_gamma   90.00
#
_symmetry.space_group_name_H-M   'P 1'
#
loop_
_entity.id
_entity.type
_entity.pdbx_description
1 polymer ?
#
loop_
_entity_poly.entity_id
_entity_poly.type
_entity_poly.pdbx_seq_one_letter_code
_entity_poly.pdbx_strand_id
1 'polypeptide(L)'
;MAITFQKKLKCVFLHISILLLSIRAGKDRGNVCSGSRSSSRNSSSSSTTLLLVVVVVVVVVVVVVVAVVVVEVVVVVVVVVVVVVAVVVVIVALAVVVVVVVEVVVALVVVVLVVVVVVLVVVVVVVVVVVVVVVVVVVEEEVVIVVVVVVVVVVVVVVLAVVVVEVVVVVVVVVVVVVVVVVVVVVIVVVGVVVVAVLVEVVVLVVVLVVVVVVVVAVVVVIVVLAVVVEVLVVVVVKVVVVVVLVVVVVVVVLLVAVAAVVAIVLLAV
;
A
#
# COMPACT_ATOMS: atom_id res chain seq x y z
N MET A 1 10.39 -10.13 -0.67
CA MET A 1 9.56 -11.31 -0.37
C MET A 1 8.97 -12.00 -1.61
N ALA A 2 8.62 -11.29 -2.69
CA ALA A 2 8.02 -11.89 -3.89
C ALA A 2 8.89 -12.97 -4.59
N ILE A 3 10.22 -12.83 -4.58
CA ILE A 3 11.14 -13.74 -5.27
C ILE A 3 11.20 -15.14 -4.61
N THR A 4 11.09 -15.21 -3.29
CA THR A 4 11.07 -16.49 -2.56
C THR A 4 9.76 -17.24 -2.74
N PHE A 5 8.64 -16.53 -2.94
CA PHE A 5 7.35 -17.15 -3.18
C PHE A 5 7.25 -17.78 -4.59
N GLN A 6 7.77 -17.07 -5.61
CA GLN A 6 7.89 -17.59 -6.98
C GLN A 6 8.74 -18.87 -7.06
N LYS A 7 9.82 -18.97 -6.27
CA LYS A 7 10.63 -20.20 -6.20
C LYS A 7 9.87 -21.38 -5.58
N LYS A 8 9.06 -21.15 -4.54
CA LYS A 8 8.24 -22.22 -3.93
C LYS A 8 7.13 -22.70 -4.85
N LEU A 9 6.49 -21.79 -5.61
CA LEU A 9 5.44 -22.18 -6.56
C LEU A 9 5.98 -23.05 -7.69
N LYS A 10 7.14 -22.67 -8.26
CA LYS A 10 7.84 -23.48 -9.27
C LYS A 10 8.15 -24.88 -8.75
N CYS A 11 8.54 -25.00 -7.48
CA CYS A 11 8.85 -26.29 -6.86
C CYS A 11 7.61 -27.20 -6.74
N VAL A 12 6.47 -26.66 -6.31
CA VAL A 12 5.20 -27.41 -6.20
C VAL A 12 4.72 -27.87 -7.58
N PHE A 13 4.81 -26.99 -8.59
CA PHE A 13 4.43 -27.33 -9.96
C PHE A 13 5.31 -28.45 -10.55
N LEU A 14 6.61 -28.44 -10.21
CA LEU A 14 7.55 -29.49 -10.60
C LEU A 14 7.21 -30.82 -9.93
N HIS A 15 6.89 -30.82 -8.64
CA HIS A 15 6.49 -32.03 -7.91
C HIS A 15 5.19 -32.64 -8.46
N ILE A 16 4.19 -31.81 -8.76
CA ILE A 16 2.92 -32.26 -9.36
C ILE A 16 3.18 -32.84 -10.76
N SER A 17 4.03 -32.19 -11.56
CA SER A 17 4.41 -32.67 -12.89
C SER A 17 5.14 -34.02 -12.83
N ILE A 18 6.07 -34.18 -11.87
CA ILE A 18 6.80 -35.44 -11.64
C ILE A 18 5.83 -36.55 -11.21
N LEU A 19 4.88 -36.26 -10.31
CA LEU A 19 3.87 -37.23 -9.90
C LEU A 19 2.98 -37.67 -11.07
N LEU A 20 2.55 -36.74 -11.91
CA LEU A 20 1.76 -37.06 -13.12
C LEU A 20 2.57 -37.89 -14.13
N LEU A 21 3.87 -37.58 -14.31
CA LEU A 21 4.78 -38.37 -15.13
C LEU A 21 4.99 -39.78 -14.60
N SER A 22 5.11 -39.93 -13.27
CA SER A 22 5.32 -41.23 -12.62
C SER A 22 4.09 -42.15 -12.77
N ILE A 23 2.88 -41.59 -12.68
CA ILE A 23 1.64 -42.34 -12.94
C ILE A 23 1.57 -42.79 -14.41
N ARG A 24 2.08 -41.99 -15.36
CA ARG A 24 2.08 -42.34 -16.79
C ARG A 24 3.13 -43.40 -17.14
N ALA A 25 4.24 -43.48 -16.40
CA ALA A 25 5.33 -44.42 -16.65
C ALA A 25 5.11 -45.84 -16.07
N GLY A 26 4.10 -46.04 -15.22
CA GLY A 26 3.87 -47.30 -14.51
C GLY A 26 3.24 -48.45 -15.32
N LYS A 27 2.94 -48.29 -16.61
CA LYS A 27 2.17 -49.28 -17.38
C LYS A 27 2.99 -50.32 -18.17
N ASP A 28 4.32 -50.15 -18.30
CA ASP A 28 5.12 -50.95 -19.23
C ASP A 28 6.29 -51.74 -18.59
N ARG A 29 6.08 -52.38 -17.42
CA ARG A 29 7.04 -53.38 -16.92
C ARG A 29 6.45 -54.78 -16.84
N GLY A 30 6.58 -55.47 -17.98
CA GLY A 30 7.25 -56.77 -18.05
C GLY A 30 6.64 -57.92 -17.26
N ASN A 31 5.66 -58.59 -17.87
CA ASN A 31 5.30 -59.97 -17.54
C ASN A 31 6.26 -60.91 -18.30
N VAL A 32 7.18 -61.57 -17.58
CA VAL A 32 7.96 -62.71 -18.10
C VAL A 32 7.50 -63.97 -17.35
N CYS A 33 6.81 -64.83 -18.11
CA CYS A 33 6.44 -66.25 -17.96
C CYS A 33 6.76 -66.94 -16.61
N SER A 34 5.84 -67.70 -16.00
CA SER A 34 5.53 -69.08 -16.44
C SER A 34 4.24 -69.67 -15.84
N GLY A 35 3.42 -70.26 -16.74
CA GLY A 35 2.46 -71.38 -16.59
C GLY A 35 1.69 -71.65 -15.30
N SER A 36 0.35 -71.55 -15.36
CA SER A 36 -0.58 -72.70 -15.28
C SER A 36 -2.06 -72.27 -15.31
N ARG A 37 -2.88 -73.17 -15.85
CA ARG A 37 -4.30 -73.08 -16.19
C ARG A 37 -5.20 -72.73 -14.99
N SER A 38 -6.17 -71.83 -15.16
CA SER A 38 -7.62 -72.04 -14.93
C SER A 38 -8.41 -70.73 -14.67
N SER A 39 -9.50 -70.58 -15.43
CA SER A 39 -10.83 -70.06 -15.03
C SER A 39 -11.02 -68.63 -14.52
N SER A 40 -11.68 -67.85 -15.38
CA SER A 40 -12.87 -67.01 -15.12
C SER A 40 -12.77 -65.66 -14.38
N ARG A 41 -13.08 -64.63 -15.20
CA ARG A 41 -14.10 -63.56 -15.02
C ARG A 41 -13.67 -62.19 -14.50
N ASN A 42 -13.96 -61.22 -15.38
CA ASN A 42 -14.28 -59.81 -15.18
C ASN A 42 -13.22 -58.90 -14.56
N SER A 43 -12.56 -58.14 -15.44
CA SER A 43 -11.65 -57.06 -15.06
C SER A 43 -11.95 -55.84 -15.95
N SER A 44 -13.03 -55.14 -15.65
CA SER A 44 -13.54 -54.03 -16.47
C SER A 44 -13.95 -52.83 -15.63
N SER A 45 -13.03 -52.27 -14.81
CA SER A 45 -13.38 -51.18 -13.88
C SER A 45 -12.24 -50.18 -13.62
N SER A 46 -11.56 -49.66 -14.66
CA SER A 46 -10.36 -48.81 -14.47
C SER A 46 -10.45 -47.38 -15.05
N SER A 47 -11.55 -47.00 -15.70
CA SER A 47 -11.64 -45.71 -16.41
C SER A 47 -12.19 -44.55 -15.57
N THR A 48 -12.90 -44.82 -14.47
CA THR A 48 -13.49 -43.79 -13.60
C THR A 48 -12.47 -43.13 -12.67
N THR A 49 -11.42 -43.85 -12.27
CA THR A 49 -10.39 -43.33 -11.35
C THR A 49 -9.57 -42.20 -11.97
N LEU A 50 -9.25 -42.27 -13.27
CA LEU A 50 -8.48 -41.22 -13.94
C LEU A 50 -9.22 -39.89 -14.04
N LEU A 51 -10.54 -39.90 -14.27
CA LEU A 51 -11.34 -38.67 -14.31
C LEU A 51 -11.39 -37.99 -12.95
N LEU A 52 -11.53 -38.76 -11.86
CA LEU A 52 -11.49 -38.20 -10.51
C LEU A 52 -10.15 -37.55 -10.20
N VAL A 53 -9.03 -38.18 -10.58
CA VAL A 53 -7.69 -37.60 -10.38
C VAL A 53 -7.55 -36.28 -11.13
N VAL A 54 -8.01 -36.18 -12.38
CA VAL A 54 -7.95 -34.94 -13.16
C VAL A 54 -8.75 -33.83 -12.48
N VAL A 55 -9.98 -34.11 -12.03
CA VAL A 55 -10.83 -33.12 -11.35
C VAL A 55 -10.16 -32.63 -10.06
N VAL A 56 -9.61 -33.53 -9.24
CA VAL A 56 -8.92 -33.16 -8.00
C VAL A 56 -7.72 -32.27 -8.29
N VAL A 57 -6.91 -32.60 -9.30
CA VAL A 57 -5.75 -31.78 -9.68
C VAL A 57 -6.19 -30.37 -10.10
N VAL A 58 -7.26 -30.25 -10.91
CA VAL A 58 -7.78 -28.93 -11.33
C VAL A 58 -8.23 -28.12 -10.12
N VAL A 59 -8.97 -28.71 -9.19
CA VAL A 59 -9.42 -28.02 -7.96
C VAL A 59 -8.23 -27.55 -7.13
N VAL A 60 -7.23 -28.40 -6.94
CA VAL A 60 -6.01 -28.03 -6.20
C VAL A 60 -5.30 -26.86 -6.87
N VAL A 61 -5.17 -26.87 -8.20
CA VAL A 61 -4.55 -25.76 -8.95
C VAL A 61 -5.33 -24.47 -8.73
N VAL A 62 -6.66 -24.50 -8.81
CA VAL A 62 -7.51 -23.31 -8.56
C VAL A 62 -7.31 -22.77 -7.15
N VAL A 63 -7.31 -23.65 -6.13
CA VAL A 63 -7.10 -23.24 -4.73
C VAL A 63 -5.72 -22.59 -4.54
N VAL A 64 -4.67 -23.16 -5.15
CA VAL A 64 -3.32 -22.58 -5.10
C VAL A 64 -3.31 -21.20 -5.73
N VAL A 65 -3.91 -21.02 -6.91
CA VAL A 65 -3.98 -19.72 -7.59
C VAL A 65 -4.69 -18.69 -6.72
N VAL A 66 -5.84 -19.03 -6.14
CA VAL A 66 -6.57 -18.13 -5.23
C VAL A 66 -5.71 -17.75 -4.03
N ALA A 67 -5.02 -18.71 -3.42
CA ALA A 67 -4.14 -18.44 -2.29
C ALA A 67 -2.99 -17.49 -2.67
N VAL A 68 -2.39 -17.62 -3.86
CA VAL A 68 -1.36 -16.69 -4.34
C VAL A 68 -1.90 -15.27 -4.45
N VAL A 69 -3.08 -15.11 -5.07
CA VAL A 69 -3.72 -13.79 -5.25
C VAL A 69 -3.98 -13.14 -3.89
N VAL A 70 -4.50 -13.89 -2.92
CA VAL A 70 -4.74 -13.36 -1.56
C VAL A 70 -3.43 -12.89 -0.91
N VAL A 71 -2.36 -13.69 -1.00
CA VAL A 71 -1.05 -13.30 -0.43
C VAL A 71 -0.52 -12.04 -1.10
N GLU A 72 -0.65 -11.90 -2.41
CA GLU A 72 -0.21 -10.71 -3.14
C GLU A 72 -0.97 -9.46 -2.67
N VAL A 73 -2.29 -9.54 -2.55
CA VAL A 73 -3.12 -8.44 -2.04
C VAL A 73 -2.68 -8.03 -0.63
N VAL A 74 -2.46 -9.00 0.26
CA VAL A 74 -2.00 -8.71 1.63
C VAL A 74 -0.64 -8.01 1.62
N VAL A 75 0.30 -8.44 0.79
CA VAL A 75 1.61 -7.78 0.68
C VAL A 75 1.46 -6.32 0.21
N VAL A 76 0.61 -6.06 -0.79
CA VAL A 76 0.35 -4.69 -1.27
C VAL A 76 -0.23 -3.83 -0.14
N VAL A 77 -1.21 -4.34 0.60
CA VAL A 77 -1.81 -3.62 1.74
C VAL A 77 -0.74 -3.28 2.80
N VAL A 78 0.14 -4.23 3.15
CA VAL A 78 1.21 -3.98 4.12
C VAL A 78 2.17 -2.89 3.64
N VAL A 79 2.56 -2.92 2.36
CA VAL A 79 3.44 -1.88 1.79
C VAL A 79 2.78 -0.50 1.87
N VAL A 80 1.49 -0.40 1.52
CA VAL A 80 0.73 0.83 1.63
C VAL A 80 0.73 1.35 3.06
N VAL A 81 0.46 0.50 4.05
CA VAL A 81 0.47 0.90 5.48
C VAL A 81 1.84 1.42 5.90
N VAL A 82 2.93 0.75 5.50
CA VAL A 82 4.29 1.20 5.83
C VAL A 82 4.59 2.58 5.24
N VAL A 83 4.17 2.84 4.00
CA VAL A 83 4.34 4.16 3.35
C VAL A 83 3.56 5.23 4.13
N VAL A 84 2.31 4.96 4.52
CA VAL A 84 1.50 5.90 5.30
C VAL A 84 2.19 6.21 6.64
N VAL A 85 2.68 5.20 7.37
CA VAL A 85 3.39 5.41 8.63
C VAL A 85 4.64 6.27 8.44
N ALA A 86 5.44 6.00 7.40
CA ALA A 86 6.64 6.79 7.10
C ALA A 86 6.31 8.27 6.86
N VAL A 87 5.24 8.55 6.10
CA VAL A 87 4.78 9.92 5.82
C VAL A 87 4.36 10.62 7.10
N VAL A 88 3.61 9.95 7.98
CA VAL A 88 3.20 10.50 9.28
C VAL A 88 4.43 10.85 10.13
N VAL A 89 5.44 9.97 10.20
CA VAL A 89 6.69 10.24 10.93
C VAL A 89 7.40 11.48 10.41
N VAL A 90 7.48 11.66 9.08
CA VAL A 90 8.10 12.84 8.47
C VAL A 90 7.34 14.11 8.85
N ILE A 91 6.01 14.10 8.83
CA ILE A 91 5.19 15.25 9.22
C ILE A 91 5.41 15.61 10.69
N VAL A 92 5.46 14.62 11.58
CA VAL A 92 5.72 14.84 13.01
C VAL A 92 7.11 15.45 13.21
N ALA A 93 8.14 14.92 12.53
CA ALA A 93 9.49 15.46 12.62
C ALA A 93 9.56 16.94 12.15
N LEU A 94 8.90 17.27 11.03
CA LEU A 94 8.82 18.65 10.53
C LEU A 94 8.11 19.57 11.53
N ALA A 95 7.01 19.11 12.14
CA ALA A 95 6.28 19.88 13.14
C ALA A 95 7.16 20.19 14.38
N VAL A 96 7.94 19.20 14.85
CA VAL A 96 8.88 19.40 15.97
C VAL A 96 9.95 20.43 15.62
N VAL A 97 10.54 20.36 14.41
CA VAL A 97 11.53 21.33 13.95
C VAL A 97 10.95 22.75 13.93
N VAL A 98 9.71 22.90 13.45
CA VAL A 98 9.03 24.20 13.43
C VAL A 98 8.83 24.75 14.85
N VAL A 99 8.40 23.92 15.81
CA VAL A 99 8.24 24.35 17.21
C VAL A 99 9.57 24.84 17.78
N VAL A 100 10.66 24.11 17.57
CA VAL A 100 12.00 24.51 18.04
C VAL A 100 12.43 25.85 17.44
N VAL A 101 12.20 26.06 16.14
CA VAL A 101 12.52 27.34 15.48
C VAL A 101 11.71 28.49 16.09
N VAL A 102 10.42 28.29 16.36
CA VAL A 102 9.57 29.30 17.01
C VAL A 102 10.10 29.64 18.40
N GLU A 103 10.46 28.66 19.21
CA GLU A 103 11.01 28.89 20.55
C GLU A 103 12.32 29.69 20.52
N VAL A 104 13.24 29.33 19.63
CA VAL A 104 14.51 30.06 19.45
C VAL A 104 14.26 31.50 19.03
N VAL A 105 13.32 31.74 18.12
CA VAL A 105 12.96 33.09 17.68
C VAL A 105 12.38 33.90 18.84
N VAL A 106 11.46 33.32 19.63
CA VAL A 106 10.90 33.98 20.81
C VAL A 106 11.99 34.32 21.83
N ALA A 107 12.93 33.39 22.08
CA ALA A 107 14.05 33.65 22.99
C ALA A 107 14.92 34.82 22.50
N LEU A 108 15.24 34.87 21.20
CA LEU A 108 16.00 35.99 20.63
C LEU A 108 15.25 37.32 20.78
N VAL A 109 13.94 37.34 20.52
CA VAL A 109 13.09 38.53 20.72
C VAL A 109 13.17 39.04 22.17
N VAL A 110 13.08 38.12 23.14
CA VAL A 110 13.19 38.48 24.57
C VAL A 110 14.57 39.06 24.89
N VAL A 111 15.65 38.44 24.40
CA VAL A 111 17.01 38.95 24.62
C VAL A 111 17.17 40.35 24.04
N VAL A 112 16.71 40.60 22.82
CA VAL A 112 16.78 41.93 22.19
C VAL A 112 15.99 42.95 23.01
N LEU A 113 14.79 42.60 23.48
CA LEU A 113 13.98 43.48 24.33
C LEU A 113 14.71 43.84 25.63
N VAL A 114 15.33 42.85 26.30
CA VAL A 114 16.12 43.09 27.52
C VAL A 114 17.27 44.05 27.24
N VAL A 115 18.01 43.86 26.14
CA VAL A 115 19.10 44.76 25.75
C VAL A 115 18.59 46.19 25.55
N VAL A 116 17.48 46.38 24.84
CA VAL A 116 16.87 47.70 24.63
C VAL A 116 16.49 48.36 25.95
N VAL A 117 15.88 47.61 26.87
CA VAL A 117 15.52 48.13 28.20
C VAL A 117 16.76 48.56 28.98
N VAL A 118 17.84 47.78 28.95
CA VAL A 118 19.10 48.13 29.62
C VAL A 118 19.69 49.41 29.03
N VAL A 119 19.73 49.54 27.69
CA VAL A 119 20.20 50.77 27.02
C VAL A 119 19.36 51.97 27.44
N LEU A 120 18.03 51.82 27.46
CA LEU A 120 17.09 52.82 27.96
C LEU A 120 17.44 53.30 29.38
N VAL A 121 17.64 52.36 30.29
CA VAL A 121 17.96 52.67 31.70
C VAL A 121 19.28 53.42 31.80
N VAL A 122 20.32 52.96 31.11
CA VAL A 122 21.63 53.63 31.10
C VAL A 122 21.50 55.06 30.59
N VAL A 123 20.76 55.26 29.50
CA VAL A 123 20.51 56.57 28.93
C VAL A 123 19.80 57.50 29.92
N VAL A 124 18.76 57.02 30.60
CA VAL A 124 18.04 57.80 31.62
C VAL A 124 18.97 58.17 32.78
N VAL A 125 19.81 57.24 33.24
CA VAL A 125 20.79 57.52 34.32
C VAL A 125 21.78 58.59 33.89
N VAL A 126 22.34 58.51 32.68
CA VAL A 126 23.28 59.51 32.15
C VAL A 126 22.60 60.89 32.09
N VAL A 127 21.37 60.95 31.59
CA VAL A 127 20.56 62.18 31.57
C VAL A 127 20.41 62.78 32.97
N VAL A 128 20.03 61.97 33.96
CA VAL A 128 19.85 62.43 35.35
C VAL A 128 21.16 62.97 35.90
N VAL A 129 22.28 62.28 35.69
CA VAL A 129 23.61 62.73 36.15
C VAL A 129 23.96 64.07 35.52
N VAL A 130 23.76 64.24 34.20
CA VAL A 130 24.03 65.50 33.51
C VAL A 130 23.18 66.63 34.08
N VAL A 131 21.88 66.39 34.31
CA VAL A 131 20.98 67.39 34.92
C VAL A 131 21.47 67.77 36.32
N VAL A 132 21.85 66.80 37.16
CA VAL A 132 22.34 67.08 38.51
C VAL A 132 23.63 67.90 38.48
N VAL A 133 24.60 67.51 37.65
CA VAL A 133 25.86 68.26 37.49
C VAL A 133 25.59 69.70 37.07
N VAL A 134 24.68 69.89 36.12
CA VAL A 134 24.29 71.22 35.66
C VAL A 134 23.65 72.01 36.79
N VAL A 135 22.70 71.43 37.55
CA VAL A 135 22.08 72.12 38.69
C VAL A 135 23.12 72.55 39.73
N VAL A 136 24.14 71.72 40.00
CA VAL A 136 25.22 72.07 40.94
C VAL A 136 26.06 73.23 40.42
N VAL A 137 26.43 73.25 39.13
CA VAL A 137 27.19 74.36 38.53
C VAL A 137 26.33 75.65 38.47
N VAL A 138 25.02 75.49 38.28
CA VAL A 138 24.03 76.58 38.19
C VAL A 138 23.88 77.37 39.48
N VAL A 139 24.18 76.79 40.64
CA VAL A 139 24.11 77.53 41.92
C VAL A 139 25.20 78.60 42.04
N GLU A 140 26.18 78.65 41.12
CA GLU A 140 27.35 79.53 41.23
C GLU A 140 27.39 80.75 40.26
N GLU A 141 26.62 80.82 39.14
CA GLU A 141 26.63 81.99 38.21
C GLU A 141 25.30 82.21 37.43
N GLU A 142 24.65 83.39 37.52
CA GLU A 142 23.22 83.59 37.15
C GLU A 142 22.80 83.60 35.65
N VAL A 143 23.63 84.02 34.68
CA VAL A 143 23.22 84.13 33.24
C VAL A 143 23.64 82.92 32.41
N VAL A 144 24.73 82.26 32.79
CA VAL A 144 25.17 80.99 32.21
C VAL A 144 24.12 79.90 32.49
N ILE A 145 23.30 80.08 33.54
CA ILE A 145 22.20 79.17 33.93
C ILE A 145 21.22 78.90 32.81
N VAL A 146 20.62 79.93 32.23
CA VAL A 146 19.48 79.74 31.31
C VAL A 146 19.94 79.01 30.06
N VAL A 147 21.13 79.35 29.56
CA VAL A 147 21.70 78.71 28.37
C VAL A 147 22.03 77.24 28.66
N VAL A 148 22.69 76.94 29.79
CA VAL A 148 23.05 75.54 30.11
C VAL A 148 21.80 74.70 30.38
N VAL A 149 20.81 75.22 31.10
CA VAL A 149 19.54 74.51 31.32
C VAL A 149 18.83 74.22 30.00
N VAL A 150 18.75 75.19 29.08
CA VAL A 150 18.14 74.98 27.76
C VAL A 150 18.91 73.92 26.97
N VAL A 151 20.25 73.99 26.93
CA VAL A 151 21.08 72.99 26.23
C VAL A 151 20.84 71.60 26.79
N VAL A 152 20.82 71.45 28.11
CA VAL A 152 20.60 70.15 28.77
C VAL A 152 19.22 69.62 28.46
N VAL A 153 18.17 70.44 28.56
CA VAL A 153 16.82 70.03 28.20
C VAL A 153 16.76 69.57 26.74
N VAL A 154 17.39 70.30 25.82
CA VAL A 154 17.46 69.89 24.40
C VAL A 154 18.18 68.55 24.25
N VAL A 155 19.33 68.34 24.92
CA VAL A 155 20.06 67.07 24.88
C VAL A 155 19.18 65.93 25.41
N VAL A 156 18.49 66.12 26.54
CA VAL A 156 17.59 65.12 27.11
C VAL A 156 16.46 64.76 26.14
N VAL A 157 15.85 65.76 25.50
CA VAL A 157 14.77 65.53 24.52
C VAL A 157 15.28 64.77 23.31
N VAL A 158 16.44 65.14 22.78
CA VAL A 158 17.06 64.44 21.63
C VAL A 158 17.36 62.99 22.00
N VAL A 159 17.93 62.77 23.18
CA VAL A 159 18.28 61.45 23.67
C VAL A 159 17.02 60.58 23.86
N LEU A 160 15.97 61.12 24.47
CA LEU A 160 14.67 60.42 24.57
C LEU A 160 14.09 60.09 23.19
N ALA A 161 14.15 61.03 22.24
CA ALA A 161 13.65 60.81 20.89
C ALA A 161 14.40 59.67 20.18
N VAL A 162 15.73 59.64 20.26
CA VAL A 162 16.55 58.57 19.69
C VAL A 162 16.16 57.22 20.28
N VAL A 163 15.99 57.15 21.60
CA VAL A 163 15.64 55.90 22.27
C VAL A 163 14.23 55.42 21.91
N VAL A 164 13.25 56.33 21.82
CA VAL A 164 11.91 55.96 21.35
C VAL A 164 11.96 55.40 19.94
N VAL A 165 12.74 56.01 19.04
CA VAL A 165 12.91 55.51 17.67
C VAL A 165 13.54 54.11 17.68
N GLU A 166 14.59 53.89 18.47
CA GLU A 166 15.24 52.58 18.56
C GLU A 166 14.29 51.49 19.08
N VAL A 167 13.53 51.78 20.15
CA VAL A 167 12.50 50.86 20.68
C VAL A 167 11.46 50.55 19.60
N VAL A 168 10.96 51.56 18.88
CA VAL A 168 9.98 51.36 17.81
C VAL A 168 10.55 50.49 16.70
N VAL A 169 11.79 50.73 16.26
CA VAL A 169 12.45 49.91 15.24
C VAL A 169 12.56 48.46 15.69
N VAL A 170 12.99 48.22 16.93
CA VAL A 170 13.08 46.86 17.49
C VAL A 170 11.71 46.19 17.52
N VAL A 171 10.68 46.88 18.01
CA VAL A 171 9.31 46.33 18.04
C VAL A 171 8.84 45.98 16.63
N VAL A 172 9.06 46.85 15.64
CA VAL A 172 8.71 46.59 14.25
C VAL A 172 9.44 45.37 13.71
N VAL A 173 10.76 45.26 13.94
CA VAL A 173 11.56 44.10 13.51
C VAL A 173 11.03 42.81 14.14
N VAL A 174 10.75 42.82 15.44
CA VAL A 174 10.17 41.68 16.16
C VAL A 174 8.83 41.27 15.54
N VAL A 175 7.93 42.22 15.30
CA VAL A 175 6.62 41.94 14.69
C VAL A 175 6.79 41.33 13.30
N VAL A 176 7.68 41.89 12.47
CA VAL A 176 7.95 41.36 11.14
C VAL A 176 8.48 39.93 11.21
N VAL A 177 9.44 39.65 12.10
CA VAL A 177 9.99 38.30 12.28
C VAL A 177 8.89 37.32 12.71
N VAL A 178 8.05 37.69 13.68
CA VAL A 178 6.93 36.86 14.13
C VAL A 178 5.96 36.57 12.97
N VAL A 179 5.58 37.60 12.19
CA VAL A 179 4.70 37.43 11.03
C VAL A 179 5.32 36.48 10.00
N VAL A 180 6.61 36.65 9.68
CA VAL A 180 7.32 35.77 8.74
C VAL A 180 7.33 34.32 9.24
N VAL A 181 7.64 34.11 10.52
CA VAL A 181 7.63 32.76 11.11
C VAL A 181 6.24 32.14 11.02
N VAL A 182 5.18 32.88 11.38
CA VAL A 182 3.79 32.40 11.28
C VAL A 182 3.44 32.03 9.84
N VAL A 183 3.80 32.88 8.86
CA VAL A 183 3.57 32.58 7.44
C VAL A 183 4.29 31.30 7.01
N VAL A 184 5.56 31.13 7.42
CA VAL A 184 6.33 29.90 7.12
C VAL A 184 5.67 28.68 7.73
N VAL A 185 5.22 28.75 8.99
CA VAL A 185 4.49 27.65 9.64
C VAL A 185 3.22 27.31 8.87
N VAL A 186 2.42 28.32 8.49
CA VAL A 186 1.18 28.12 7.73
C VAL A 186 1.48 27.46 6.39
N VAL A 187 2.50 27.91 5.66
CA VAL A 187 2.91 27.31 4.38
C VAL A 187 3.31 25.84 4.58
N ILE A 188 4.12 25.53 5.59
CA ILE A 188 4.53 24.14 5.89
C ILE A 188 3.31 23.27 6.19
N VAL A 189 2.37 23.76 7.00
CA VAL A 189 1.13 23.03 7.34
C VAL A 189 0.28 22.80 6.08
N VAL A 190 0.07 23.84 5.26
CA VAL A 190 -0.71 23.73 4.02
C VAL A 190 -0.07 22.73 3.06
N VAL A 191 1.24 22.82 2.84
CA VAL A 191 1.98 21.87 2.00
C VAL A 191 1.87 20.46 2.56
N GLY A 192 2.02 20.29 3.88
CA GLY A 192 1.84 18.99 4.55
C GLY A 192 0.45 18.39 4.31
N VAL A 193 -0.61 19.18 4.47
CA VAL A 193 -2.00 18.76 4.21
C VAL A 193 -2.20 18.37 2.75
N VAL A 194 -1.68 19.17 1.80
CA VAL A 194 -1.78 18.86 0.36
C VAL A 194 -1.05 17.56 0.03
N VAL A 195 0.15 17.35 0.56
CA VAL A 195 0.91 16.11 0.37
C VAL A 195 0.16 14.91 0.92
N VAL A 196 -0.44 15.03 2.12
CA VAL A 196 -1.26 13.96 2.71
C VAL A 196 -2.48 13.67 1.83
N ALA A 197 -3.18 14.72 1.36
CA ALA A 197 -4.35 14.55 0.50
C ALA A 197 -4.01 13.82 -0.80
N VAL A 198 -2.93 14.22 -1.48
CA VAL A 198 -2.44 13.55 -2.69
C VAL A 198 -2.05 12.11 -2.40
N LEU A 199 -1.39 11.85 -1.27
CA LEU A 199 -0.99 10.50 -0.89
C LEU A 199 -2.20 9.60 -0.62
N VAL A 200 -3.23 10.12 0.06
CA VAL A 200 -4.49 9.40 0.27
C VAL A 200 -5.15 9.09 -1.07
N GLU A 201 -5.21 10.04 -1.99
CA GLU A 201 -5.78 9.83 -3.32
C GLU A 201 -5.03 8.74 -4.11
N VAL A 202 -3.69 8.78 -4.11
CA VAL A 202 -2.85 7.74 -4.73
C VAL A 202 -3.10 6.38 -4.09
N VAL A 203 -3.20 6.31 -2.75
CA VAL A 203 -3.49 5.06 -2.05
C VAL A 203 -4.86 4.52 -2.44
N VAL A 204 -5.90 5.37 -2.50
CA VAL A 204 -7.24 4.97 -2.95
C VAL A 204 -7.19 4.43 -4.38
N LEU A 205 -6.50 5.12 -5.30
CA LEU A 205 -6.34 4.65 -6.68
C LEU A 205 -5.65 3.29 -6.76
N VAL A 206 -4.58 3.08 -5.98
CA VAL A 206 -3.89 1.78 -5.93
C VAL A 206 -4.81 0.69 -5.39
N VAL A 207 -5.57 0.96 -4.32
CA VAL A 207 -6.53 0.00 -3.76
C VAL A 207 -7.61 -0.35 -4.78
N VAL A 208 -8.20 0.65 -5.44
CA VAL A 208 -9.20 0.43 -6.49
C VAL A 208 -8.62 -0.41 -7.62
N LEU A 209 -7.40 -0.10 -8.08
CA LEU A 209 -6.73 -0.86 -9.13
C LEU A 209 -6.51 -2.32 -8.70
N VAL A 210 -6.05 -2.58 -7.48
CA VAL A 210 -5.89 -3.94 -6.94
C VAL A 210 -7.22 -4.68 -6.91
N VAL A 211 -8.29 -4.03 -6.44
CA VAL A 211 -9.64 -4.64 -6.43
C VAL A 211 -10.09 -4.99 -7.85
N VAL A 212 -9.91 -4.08 -8.81
CA VAL A 212 -10.25 -4.33 -10.22
C VAL A 212 -9.47 -5.53 -10.77
N VAL A 213 -8.15 -5.59 -10.51
CA VAL A 213 -7.32 -6.74 -10.94
C VAL A 213 -7.81 -8.04 -10.31
N VAL A 214 -8.12 -8.05 -9.02
CA VAL A 214 -8.65 -9.24 -8.33
C VAL A 214 -9.98 -9.69 -8.93
N VAL A 215 -10.90 -8.75 -9.21
CA VAL A 215 -12.17 -9.05 -9.86
C VAL A 215 -11.96 -9.63 -11.26
N VAL A 216 -11.09 -9.03 -12.06
CA VAL A 216 -10.76 -9.53 -13.40
C VAL A 216 -10.18 -10.95 -13.34
N VAL A 217 -9.23 -11.19 -12.43
CA VAL A 217 -8.65 -12.53 -12.23
C VAL A 217 -9.72 -13.52 -11.80
N ALA A 218 -10.60 -13.16 -10.87
CA ALA A 218 -11.70 -14.02 -10.45
C ALA A 218 -12.65 -14.36 -11.62
N VAL A 219 -13.01 -13.39 -12.45
CA VAL A 219 -13.83 -13.61 -13.65
C VAL A 219 -13.12 -14.54 -14.63
N VAL A 220 -11.82 -14.35 -14.90
CA VAL A 220 -11.03 -15.24 -15.76
C VAL A 220 -11.02 -16.66 -15.21
N VAL A 221 -10.81 -16.84 -13.90
CA VAL A 221 -10.86 -18.15 -13.26
C VAL A 221 -12.23 -18.81 -13.44
N VAL A 222 -13.32 -18.07 -13.25
CA VAL A 222 -14.68 -18.58 -13.47
C VAL A 222 -14.88 -19.01 -14.92
N ILE A 223 -14.42 -18.23 -15.90
CA ILE A 223 -14.50 -18.57 -17.33
C ILE A 223 -13.72 -19.85 -17.62
N VAL A 224 -12.50 -19.98 -17.09
CA VAL A 224 -11.67 -21.18 -17.28
C VAL A 224 -12.34 -22.41 -16.65
N VAL A 225 -12.89 -22.28 -15.45
CA VAL A 225 -13.61 -23.38 -14.78
C VAL A 225 -14.84 -23.79 -15.60
N LEU A 226 -15.63 -22.83 -16.09
CA LEU A 226 -16.78 -23.11 -16.95
C LEU A 226 -16.36 -23.82 -18.23
N ALA A 227 -15.28 -23.38 -18.89
CA ALA A 227 -14.76 -24.01 -20.09
C ALA A 227 -14.37 -25.47 -19.83
N VAL A 228 -13.67 -25.75 -18.73
CA VAL A 228 -13.30 -27.12 -18.32
C VAL A 228 -14.55 -27.96 -18.04
N VAL A 229 -15.55 -27.41 -17.34
CA VAL A 229 -16.81 -28.11 -17.07
C VAL A 229 -17.54 -28.47 -18.37
N VAL A 230 -17.60 -27.54 -19.33
CA VAL A 230 -18.21 -27.78 -20.65
C VAL A 230 -17.47 -28.88 -21.40
N GLU A 231 -16.13 -28.85 -21.43
CA GLU A 231 -15.33 -29.88 -22.09
C GLU A 231 -15.55 -31.27 -21.48
N VAL A 232 -15.56 -31.35 -20.14
CA VAL A 232 -15.86 -32.61 -19.43
C VAL A 232 -17.28 -33.08 -19.74
N LEU A 233 -18.26 -32.19 -19.75
CA LEU A 233 -19.66 -32.52 -20.08
C LEU A 233 -19.76 -33.07 -21.51
N VAL A 234 -19.12 -32.43 -22.48
CA VAL A 234 -19.09 -32.90 -23.88
C VAL A 234 -18.48 -34.30 -23.97
N VAL A 235 -17.36 -34.55 -23.30
CA VAL A 235 -16.72 -35.89 -23.28
C VAL A 235 -17.65 -36.94 -22.67
N VAL A 236 -18.37 -36.60 -21.60
CA VAL A 236 -19.34 -37.51 -20.97
C VAL A 236 -20.50 -37.79 -21.91
N VAL A 237 -21.11 -36.76 -22.51
CA VAL A 237 -22.23 -36.90 -23.45
C VAL A 237 -21.83 -37.75 -24.65
N VAL A 238 -20.67 -37.51 -25.27
CA VAL A 238 -20.19 -38.29 -26.41
C VAL A 238 -20.03 -39.77 -26.02
N LYS A 239 -19.46 -40.07 -24.85
CA LYS A 239 -19.32 -41.45 -24.37
C LYS A 239 -20.68 -42.12 -24.15
N VAL A 240 -21.64 -41.42 -23.55
CA VAL A 240 -23.00 -41.93 -23.34
C VAL A 240 -23.66 -42.23 -24.69
N VAL A 241 -23.58 -41.32 -25.65
CA VAL A 241 -24.13 -41.52 -27.00
C VAL A 241 -23.50 -42.73 -27.68
N VAL A 242 -22.17 -42.89 -27.62
CA VAL A 242 -21.47 -44.05 -28.19
C VAL A 242 -21.95 -45.37 -27.56
N VAL A 243 -22.11 -45.40 -26.23
CA VAL A 243 -22.63 -46.58 -25.53
C VAL A 243 -24.07 -46.89 -25.95
N VAL A 244 -24.93 -45.88 -26.03
CA VAL A 244 -26.32 -46.06 -26.48
C VAL A 244 -26.36 -46.61 -27.90
N VAL A 245 -25.61 -46.02 -28.83
CA VAL A 245 -25.53 -46.49 -30.23
C VAL A 245 -25.04 -47.93 -30.29
N LEU A 246 -23.99 -48.29 -29.53
CA LEU A 246 -23.48 -49.66 -29.47
C LEU A 246 -24.55 -50.63 -28.97
N VAL A 247 -25.29 -50.27 -27.91
CA VAL A 247 -26.39 -51.09 -27.39
C VAL A 247 -27.47 -51.28 -28.44
N VAL A 248 -27.89 -50.23 -29.14
CA VAL A 248 -28.89 -50.34 -30.22
C VAL A 248 -28.40 -51.28 -31.33
N VAL A 249 -27.15 -51.14 -31.78
CA VAL A 249 -26.56 -52.02 -32.81
C VAL A 249 -26.58 -53.48 -32.36
N VAL A 250 -26.17 -53.76 -31.12
CA VAL A 250 -26.19 -55.12 -30.56
C VAL A 250 -27.61 -55.68 -30.54
N VAL A 251 -28.60 -54.90 -30.10
CA VAL A 251 -30.01 -55.30 -30.07
C VAL A 251 -30.51 -55.64 -31.48
N VAL A 252 -30.20 -54.81 -32.49
CA VAL A 252 -30.58 -55.04 -33.89
C VAL A 252 -29.95 -56.32 -34.43
N VAL A 253 -28.65 -56.55 -34.16
CA VAL A 253 -27.96 -57.78 -34.58
C VAL A 253 -28.59 -59.02 -33.95
N VAL A 254 -28.89 -58.97 -32.64
CA VAL A 254 -29.56 -60.08 -31.94
C VAL A 254 -30.94 -60.37 -32.54
N LEU A 255 -31.72 -59.33 -32.86
CA LEU A 255 -33.02 -59.49 -33.52
C LEU A 255 -32.89 -60.11 -34.91
N LEU A 256 -31.93 -59.67 -35.73
CA LEU A 256 -31.69 -60.24 -37.07
C LEU A 256 -31.31 -61.72 -37.00
N VAL A 257 -30.45 -62.09 -36.04
CA VAL A 257 -30.07 -63.50 -35.82
C VAL A 257 -31.29 -64.32 -35.38
N ALA A 258 -32.12 -63.79 -34.48
CA ALA A 258 -33.36 -64.45 -34.05
C ALA A 258 -34.34 -64.67 -35.22
N VAL A 259 -34.56 -63.65 -36.05
CA VAL A 259 -35.43 -63.75 -37.24
C VAL A 259 -34.89 -64.78 -38.23
N ALA A 260 -33.58 -64.76 -38.51
CA ALA A 260 -32.94 -65.73 -39.40
C ALA A 260 -33.11 -67.18 -38.89
N ALA A 261 -32.97 -67.40 -37.58
CA ALA A 261 -33.19 -68.70 -36.96
C ALA A 261 -34.65 -69.18 -37.12
N VAL A 262 -35.63 -68.29 -36.91
CA VAL A 262 -37.06 -68.61 -37.11
C VAL A 262 -37.34 -68.99 -38.57
N VAL A 263 -36.83 -68.21 -39.53
CA VAL A 263 -37.00 -68.50 -40.97
C VAL A 263 -36.41 -69.87 -41.34
N ALA A 264 -35.23 -70.20 -40.82
CA ALA A 264 -34.60 -71.50 -41.06
C ALA A 264 -35.46 -72.66 -40.51
N ILE A 265 -36.05 -72.50 -39.32
CA ILE A 265 -36.96 -73.49 -38.73
C ILE A 265 -38.22 -73.68 -39.60
N VAL A 266 -38.80 -72.59 -40.10
CA VAL A 266 -40.00 -72.65 -40.97
C VAL A 266 -39.67 -73.35 -42.29
N LEU A 267 -38.53 -73.04 -42.92
CA LEU A 267 -38.11 -73.69 -44.16
C LEU A 267 -37.84 -75.19 -44.00
N LEU A 268 -37.38 -75.63 -42.83
CA LEU A 268 -37.20 -77.05 -42.50
C LEU A 268 -38.54 -77.80 -42.30
N ALA A 269 -39.62 -77.09 -42.00
CA ALA A 269 -40.93 -77.66 -41.73
C ALA A 269 -41.83 -77.79 -42.98
N VAL A 270 -41.48 -77.09 -44.07
CA VAL A 270 -42.17 -77.14 -45.38
C VAL A 270 -41.53 -78.19 -46.26
#